data_AF-A0A7X4DNP1-F1
#
_entry.id   AF-A0A7X4DNP1-F1
#
_cell.length_a   1.000
_cell.length_b   1.000
_cell.length_c   1.000
_cell.angle_alpha   90.00
_cell.angle_beta   90.00
_cell.angle_gamma   90.00
#
_symmetry.space_group_name_H-M   'P 1'
#
loop_
_entity.id
_entity.type
_entity.pdbx_description
1 polymer ?
#
loop_
_entity_poly.entity_id
_entity_poly.type
_entity_poly.pdbx_seq_one_letter_code
_entity_poly.pdbx_strand_id
1 'polypeptide(L)'
;MSGPWSMCKRALYARWMKCLGQWRSKAPVPVRPPPDCAKLVISERKGARLMAGIALLAAVTILYAGYNLFVKLAGGQVPSGATTTVLATMCIQVAALSTSIVFLAVLAVRGGHVFSLSPGSYFWAAVAGFCIGGAEIGYLYLFGGVGGMKSMDASVAIPTIVSGTIVIALLFSFLVLKEHVSWSQVLGSCLILIGIFFLFMHRSGSA
;
A
#
# COMPACT_ATOMS: atom_id res chain seq x y z
N MET A 1 4.32 -39.56 -12.35
CA MET A 1 4.61 -38.20 -11.84
C MET A 1 4.07 -38.09 -10.42
N SER A 2 4.89 -38.48 -9.45
CA SER A 2 4.54 -38.70 -8.04
C SER A 2 5.48 -37.86 -7.18
N GLY A 3 5.07 -36.65 -6.86
CA GLY A 3 5.86 -35.74 -6.03
C GLY A 3 5.90 -36.16 -4.55
N PRO A 4 6.95 -35.76 -3.80
CA PRO A 4 7.13 -36.03 -2.37
C PRO A 4 5.98 -35.49 -1.48
N TRP A 5 5.18 -34.56 -2.01
CA TRP A 5 3.95 -34.04 -1.41
C TRP A 5 2.85 -35.10 -1.18
N SER A 6 2.79 -36.17 -1.98
CA SER A 6 1.70 -37.16 -1.90
C SER A 6 1.95 -38.26 -0.84
N MET A 7 3.20 -38.46 -0.42
CA MET A 7 3.56 -39.40 0.63
C MET A 7 3.37 -38.79 2.02
N CYS A 8 3.67 -37.51 2.20
CA CYS A 8 3.49 -36.82 3.49
C CYS A 8 2.01 -36.71 3.89
N LYS A 9 1.11 -36.40 2.94
CA LYS A 9 -0.34 -36.41 3.20
C LYS A 9 -0.87 -37.80 3.55
N ARG A 10 -0.42 -38.86 2.87
CA ARG A 10 -0.86 -40.24 3.18
C ARG A 10 -0.35 -40.73 4.53
N ALA A 11 0.88 -40.39 4.90
CA ALA A 11 1.43 -40.71 6.21
C ALA A 11 0.71 -39.94 7.35
N LEU A 12 0.37 -38.66 7.13
CA LEU A 12 -0.44 -37.89 8.09
C LEU A 12 -1.86 -38.45 8.22
N TYR A 13 -2.53 -38.77 7.12
CA TYR A 13 -3.92 -39.26 7.14
C TYR A 13 -4.04 -40.66 7.76
N ALA A 14 -3.10 -41.57 7.46
CA ALA A 14 -3.07 -42.91 8.04
C ALA A 14 -2.78 -42.89 9.55
N ARG A 15 -1.98 -41.93 10.03
CA ARG A 15 -1.69 -41.74 11.45
C ARG A 15 -2.84 -41.05 12.19
N TRP A 16 -3.58 -40.17 11.51
CA TRP A 16 -4.79 -39.52 12.03
C TRP A 16 -5.97 -40.50 12.19
N MET A 17 -6.17 -41.41 11.23
CA MET A 17 -7.21 -42.45 11.29
C MET A 17 -6.94 -43.48 12.41
N LYS A 18 -5.67 -43.85 12.67
CA LYS A 18 -5.32 -44.70 13.82
C LYS A 18 -5.58 -44.00 15.17
N CYS A 19 -5.36 -42.68 15.25
CA CYS A 19 -5.70 -41.89 16.43
C CYS A 19 -7.21 -41.74 16.65
N LEU A 20 -8.01 -41.66 15.57
CA LEU A 20 -9.48 -41.61 15.66
C LEU A 20 -10.09 -42.91 16.20
N GLY A 21 -9.51 -44.07 15.86
CA GLY A 21 -9.93 -45.37 16.43
C GLY A 21 -9.66 -45.51 17.94
N GLN A 22 -8.65 -44.82 18.46
CA GLN A 22 -8.33 -44.79 19.90
C GLN A 22 -9.04 -43.65 20.67
N TRP A 23 -9.72 -42.74 19.97
CA TRP A 23 -10.28 -41.51 20.53
C TRP A 23 -11.60 -41.70 21.30
N ARG A 24 -12.15 -42.92 21.33
CA ARG A 24 -13.44 -43.19 21.98
C ARG A 24 -13.37 -43.43 23.50
N SER A 25 -12.19 -43.39 24.15
CA SER A 25 -12.13 -43.75 25.58
C SER A 25 -11.37 -42.84 26.55
N LYS A 26 -10.54 -41.87 26.16
CA LYS A 26 -9.86 -41.00 27.15
C LYS A 26 -9.64 -39.57 26.65
N ALA A 27 -9.98 -38.60 27.52
CA ALA A 27 -9.83 -37.16 27.32
C ALA A 27 -8.38 -36.79 26.90
N PRO A 28 -8.19 -35.83 25.97
CA PRO A 28 -6.86 -35.52 25.45
C PRO A 28 -6.07 -34.62 26.42
N VAL A 29 -4.94 -35.14 26.89
CA VAL A 29 -3.84 -34.34 27.46
C VAL A 29 -3.23 -33.49 26.32
N PRO A 30 -2.90 -32.20 26.54
CA PRO A 30 -2.26 -31.39 25.50
C PRO A 30 -0.82 -31.87 25.27
N VAL A 31 -0.63 -32.71 24.25
CA VAL A 31 0.70 -33.12 23.80
C VAL A 31 1.38 -31.91 23.16
N ARG A 32 2.43 -31.36 23.79
CA ARG A 32 3.25 -30.31 23.17
C ARG A 32 3.87 -30.88 21.89
N PRO A 33 3.78 -30.18 20.73
CA PRO A 33 4.44 -30.64 19.52
C PRO A 33 5.96 -30.70 19.74
N PRO A 34 6.65 -31.67 19.10
CA PRO A 34 8.10 -31.78 19.19
C PRO A 34 8.78 -30.46 18.72
N PRO A 35 9.93 -30.08 19.31
CA PRO A 35 10.55 -28.77 19.12
C PRO A 35 10.86 -28.45 17.65
N ASP A 36 11.11 -29.46 16.82
CA ASP A 36 11.36 -29.29 15.38
C ASP A 36 10.11 -28.90 14.59
N CYS A 37 8.93 -29.40 14.98
CA CYS A 37 7.66 -28.98 14.38
C CYS A 37 7.30 -27.54 14.73
N ALA A 38 7.64 -27.07 15.94
CA ALA A 38 7.39 -25.69 16.35
C ALA A 38 8.22 -24.70 15.52
N LYS A 39 9.50 -25.01 15.25
CA LYS A 39 10.36 -24.17 14.40
C LYS A 39 9.87 -24.08 12.96
N LEU A 40 9.41 -25.20 12.39
CA LEU A 40 8.83 -25.24 11.04
C LEU A 40 7.54 -24.41 10.95
N VAL A 41 6.62 -24.53 11.91
CA VAL A 41 5.38 -23.74 11.93
C VAL A 41 5.65 -22.23 12.09
N ILE A 42 6.64 -21.85 12.90
CA ILE A 42 7.04 -20.44 13.06
C ILE A 42 7.67 -19.91 11.76
N SER A 43 8.53 -20.70 11.11
CA SER A 43 9.15 -20.33 9.83
C SER A 43 8.11 -20.16 8.72
N GLU A 44 7.17 -21.09 8.60
CA GLU A 44 6.06 -21.03 7.64
C GLU A 44 5.14 -19.81 7.90
N ARG A 45 4.78 -19.54 9.16
CA ARG A 45 3.99 -18.32 9.49
C ARG A 45 4.75 -17.04 9.19
N LYS A 46 6.06 -17.01 9.40
CA LYS A 46 6.92 -15.85 9.09
C LYS A 46 6.99 -15.62 7.58
N GLY A 47 7.15 -16.69 6.81
CA GLY A 47 7.10 -16.66 5.35
C GLY A 47 5.75 -16.16 4.82
N ALA A 48 4.63 -16.71 5.29
CA ALA A 48 3.30 -16.31 4.86
C ALA A 48 2.99 -14.83 5.18
N ARG A 49 3.40 -14.34 6.36
CA ARG A 49 3.24 -12.92 6.74
C ARG A 49 4.10 -12.00 5.88
N LEU A 50 5.33 -12.40 5.56
CA LEU A 50 6.21 -11.65 4.67
C LEU A 50 5.60 -11.54 3.27
N MET A 51 5.13 -12.66 2.71
CA MET A 51 4.50 -12.69 1.40
C MET A 51 3.23 -11.83 1.35
N ALA A 52 2.40 -11.89 2.40
CA ALA A 52 1.22 -11.04 2.51
C ALA A 52 1.59 -9.53 2.59
N GLY A 53 2.63 -9.19 3.35
CA GLY A 53 3.13 -7.82 3.45
C GLY A 53 3.66 -7.30 2.12
N ILE A 54 4.46 -8.10 1.40
CA ILE A 54 4.98 -7.75 0.06
C ILE A 54 3.84 -7.59 -0.93
N ALA A 55 2.86 -8.51 -0.92
CA ALA A 55 1.70 -8.44 -1.80
C ALA A 55 0.88 -7.16 -1.55
N LEU A 56 0.69 -6.78 -0.29
CA LEU A 56 0.00 -5.54 0.08
C LEU A 56 0.79 -4.30 -0.39
N LEU A 57 2.11 -4.27 -0.18
CA LEU A 57 2.97 -3.19 -0.67
C LEU A 57 2.87 -3.04 -2.19
N ALA A 58 2.94 -4.15 -2.93
CA ALA A 58 2.82 -4.15 -4.37
C ALA A 58 1.44 -3.64 -4.83
N ALA A 59 0.36 -4.12 -4.20
CA ALA A 59 -1.00 -3.69 -4.52
C ALA A 59 -1.21 -2.19 -4.28
N VAL A 60 -0.76 -1.66 -3.13
CA VAL A 60 -0.84 -0.23 -2.81
C VAL A 60 -0.02 0.59 -3.79
N THR A 61 1.18 0.13 -4.17
CA THR A 61 2.03 0.82 -5.15
C THR A 61 1.35 0.91 -6.51
N ILE A 62 0.74 -0.19 -6.98
CA ILE A 62 0.01 -0.22 -8.26
C ILE A 62 -1.20 0.72 -8.22
N LEU A 63 -1.99 0.68 -7.16
CA LEU A 63 -3.15 1.56 -6.99
C LEU A 63 -2.73 3.03 -6.96
N TYR A 64 -1.65 3.36 -6.26
CA TYR A 64 -1.14 4.72 -6.16
C TYR A 64 -0.55 5.22 -7.49
N ALA A 65 0.18 4.36 -8.20
CA ALA A 65 0.65 4.68 -9.55
C ALA A 65 -0.52 4.90 -10.52
N GLY A 66 -1.54 4.03 -10.46
CA GLY A 66 -2.78 4.17 -11.22
C GLY A 66 -3.49 5.49 -10.93
N TYR A 67 -3.65 5.85 -9.66
CA TYR A 67 -4.20 7.14 -9.23
C TYR A 67 -3.46 8.31 -9.91
N ASN A 68 -2.13 8.38 -9.82
CA ASN A 68 -1.35 9.49 -10.40
C ASN A 68 -1.52 9.58 -11.93
N LEU A 69 -1.61 8.43 -12.62
CA LEU A 69 -1.84 8.37 -14.07
C LEU A 69 -3.26 8.81 -14.44
N PHE A 70 -4.29 8.34 -13.74
CA PHE A 70 -5.68 8.72 -14.00
C PHE A 70 -5.93 10.19 -13.73
N VAL A 71 -5.30 10.77 -12.70
CA VAL A 71 -5.36 12.22 -12.44
C VAL A 71 -4.74 13.02 -13.58
N LYS A 72 -3.63 12.56 -14.18
CA LYS A 72 -3.09 13.17 -15.41
C LYS A 72 -4.09 13.09 -16.56
N LEU A 73 -4.68 11.91 -16.78
CA LEU A 73 -5.65 11.72 -17.86
C LEU A 73 -6.86 12.63 -17.68
N ALA A 74 -7.39 12.75 -16.45
CA ALA A 74 -8.47 13.67 -16.13
C ALA A 74 -8.06 15.13 -16.37
N GLY A 75 -6.84 15.53 -15.96
CA GLY A 75 -6.30 16.86 -16.22
C GLY A 75 -6.18 17.18 -17.71
N GLY A 76 -5.81 16.20 -18.54
CA GLY A 76 -5.72 16.38 -20.00
C GLY A 76 -7.06 16.60 -20.71
N GLN A 77 -8.18 16.28 -20.06
CA GLN A 77 -9.53 16.51 -20.58
C GLN A 77 -10.15 17.83 -20.09
N VAL A 78 -9.39 18.64 -19.33
CA VAL A 78 -9.87 19.93 -18.86
C VAL A 78 -9.98 20.90 -20.05
N PRO A 79 -11.16 21.47 -20.33
CA PRO A 79 -11.31 22.43 -21.43
C PRO A 79 -10.45 23.68 -21.22
N SER A 80 -9.93 24.28 -22.29
CA SER A 80 -9.10 25.49 -22.24
C SER A 80 -9.83 26.74 -21.73
N GLY A 81 -11.16 26.72 -21.65
CA GLY A 81 -11.98 27.75 -21.00
C GLY A 81 -12.30 27.49 -19.53
N ALA A 82 -11.83 26.38 -18.94
CA ALA A 82 -12.10 26.05 -17.55
C ALA A 82 -11.27 26.95 -16.62
N THR A 83 -11.94 27.60 -15.68
CA THR A 83 -11.31 28.47 -14.68
C THR A 83 -10.87 27.70 -13.43
N THR A 84 -11.43 26.51 -13.19
CA THR A 84 -11.14 25.67 -12.02
C THR A 84 -11.26 24.18 -12.34
N THR A 85 -10.58 23.34 -11.57
CA THR A 85 -10.65 21.86 -11.65
C THR A 85 -11.36 21.22 -10.45
N VAL A 86 -12.03 22.04 -9.62
CA VAL A 86 -12.64 21.61 -8.34
C VAL A 86 -13.69 20.52 -8.55
N LEU A 87 -14.44 20.54 -9.66
CA LEU A 87 -15.44 19.52 -9.92
C LEU A 87 -14.80 18.14 -10.12
N ALA A 88 -13.66 18.07 -10.81
CA ALA A 88 -12.91 16.82 -11.00
C ALA A 88 -12.38 16.30 -9.66
N THR A 89 -11.91 17.16 -8.76
CA THR A 89 -11.52 16.74 -7.40
C THR A 89 -12.71 16.21 -6.61
N MET A 90 -13.89 16.83 -6.72
CA MET A 90 -15.09 16.33 -6.04
C MET A 90 -15.49 14.94 -6.56
N CYS A 91 -15.38 14.69 -7.86
CA CYS A 91 -15.60 13.36 -8.43
C CYS A 91 -14.62 12.32 -7.87
N ILE A 92 -13.34 12.67 -7.72
CA ILE A 92 -12.33 11.78 -7.12
C ILE A 92 -12.68 11.46 -5.67
N GLN A 93 -13.06 12.47 -4.88
CA GLN A 93 -13.39 12.28 -3.47
C GLN A 93 -14.67 11.43 -3.26
N VAL A 94 -15.68 11.61 -4.11
CA VAL A 94 -16.88 10.75 -4.10
C VAL A 94 -16.52 9.30 -4.48
N ALA A 95 -15.63 9.11 -5.45
CA ALA A 95 -15.14 7.77 -5.82
C ALA A 95 -14.36 7.13 -4.65
N ALA A 96 -13.46 7.87 -3.98
CA ALA A 96 -12.73 7.40 -2.82
C ALA A 96 -13.66 7.04 -1.64
N LEU A 97 -14.68 7.87 -1.39
CA LEU A 97 -15.71 7.59 -0.38
C LEU A 97 -16.49 6.31 -0.72
N SER A 98 -16.91 6.15 -1.98
CA SER A 98 -17.68 4.97 -2.39
C SER A 98 -16.88 3.66 -2.23
N THR A 99 -15.60 3.64 -2.59
CA THR A 99 -14.73 2.47 -2.35
C THR A 99 -14.60 2.13 -0.86
N SER A 100 -14.50 3.14 0.00
CA SER A 100 -14.46 2.98 1.45
C SER A 100 -15.78 2.42 2.00
N ILE A 101 -16.92 2.91 1.50
CA ILE A 101 -18.25 2.40 1.87
C ILE A 101 -18.42 0.94 1.47
N VAL A 102 -18.01 0.56 0.25
CA VAL A 102 -18.07 -0.83 -0.21
C VAL A 102 -17.22 -1.72 0.68
N PHE A 103 -16.01 -1.30 1.01
CA PHE A 103 -15.13 -2.06 1.91
C PHE A 103 -15.72 -2.19 3.32
N LEU A 104 -16.29 -1.11 3.86
CA LEU A 104 -17.01 -1.13 5.13
C LEU A 104 -18.18 -2.10 5.11
N ALA A 105 -19.00 -2.09 4.05
CA ALA A 105 -20.13 -2.99 3.90
C ALA A 105 -19.68 -4.47 3.88
N VAL A 106 -18.59 -4.78 3.16
CA VAL A 106 -18.02 -6.13 3.14
C VAL A 106 -17.56 -6.57 4.53
N LEU A 107 -16.89 -5.70 5.29
CA LEU A 107 -16.46 -6.00 6.66
C LEU A 107 -17.64 -6.14 7.62
N ALA A 108 -18.66 -5.30 7.47
CA ALA A 108 -19.88 -5.37 8.28
C ALA A 108 -20.61 -6.71 8.08
N VAL A 109 -20.69 -7.21 6.83
CA VAL A 109 -21.31 -8.52 6.52
C VAL A 109 -20.48 -9.69 7.06
N ARG A 110 -19.14 -9.58 7.08
CA ARG A 110 -18.27 -10.65 7.60
C ARG A 110 -18.28 -10.78 9.12
N GLY A 111 -18.67 -9.73 9.84
CA GLY A 111 -18.72 -9.69 11.30
C GLY A 111 -17.35 -9.76 11.97
N GLY A 112 -17.30 -9.58 13.30
CA GLY A 112 -16.08 -9.76 14.11
C GLY A 112 -15.05 -8.63 14.02
N HIS A 113 -15.38 -7.49 13.40
CA HIS A 113 -14.52 -6.32 13.29
C HIS A 113 -14.97 -5.19 14.25
N VAL A 114 -14.02 -4.55 14.92
CA VAL A 114 -14.27 -3.39 15.79
C VAL A 114 -13.98 -2.12 14.98
N PHE A 115 -14.98 -1.25 14.84
CA PHE A 115 -14.88 0.00 14.08
C PHE A 115 -14.51 1.22 14.93
N SER A 116 -14.42 1.04 16.25
CA SER A 116 -14.03 2.10 17.18
C SER A 116 -12.51 2.22 17.23
N LEU A 117 -12.00 3.37 16.78
CA LEU A 117 -10.60 3.77 16.88
C LEU A 117 -10.45 4.87 17.95
N SER A 118 -9.21 5.17 18.33
CA SER A 118 -8.94 6.27 19.27
C SER A 118 -9.26 7.63 18.63
N PRO A 119 -9.68 8.65 19.42
CA PRO A 119 -9.94 10.01 18.90
C PRO A 119 -8.76 10.59 18.11
N GLY A 120 -7.53 10.32 18.55
CA GLY A 120 -6.32 10.76 17.84
C GLY A 120 -6.18 10.15 16.44
N SER A 121 -6.62 8.91 16.24
CA SER A 121 -6.61 8.28 14.91
C SER A 121 -7.53 9.00 13.94
N TYR A 122 -8.72 9.45 14.38
CA TYR A 122 -9.64 10.21 13.54
C TYR A 122 -9.09 11.61 13.22
N PHE A 123 -8.45 12.25 14.19
CA PHE A 123 -7.82 13.56 13.98
C PHE A 123 -6.72 13.51 12.91
N TRP A 124 -5.76 12.59 13.03
CA TRP A 124 -4.70 12.44 12.03
C TRP A 124 -5.23 12.00 10.66
N ALA A 125 -6.25 11.16 10.62
CA ALA A 125 -6.92 10.79 9.38
C ALA A 125 -7.58 12.00 8.69
N ALA A 126 -8.23 12.89 9.45
CA ALA A 126 -8.82 14.11 8.92
C ALA A 126 -7.77 15.07 8.35
N VAL A 127 -6.65 15.26 9.07
CA VAL A 127 -5.50 16.06 8.58
C VAL A 127 -4.93 15.47 7.29
N ALA A 128 -4.76 14.14 7.23
CA ALA A 128 -4.31 13.46 6.01
C ALA A 128 -5.28 13.67 4.85
N GLY A 129 -6.59 13.58 5.08
CA GLY A 129 -7.63 13.85 4.08
C GLY A 129 -7.56 15.28 3.54
N PHE A 130 -7.34 16.27 4.41
CA PHE A 130 -7.16 17.66 3.99
C PHE A 130 -5.92 17.84 3.09
N CYS A 131 -4.79 17.21 3.45
CA CYS A 131 -3.57 17.24 2.65
C CYS A 131 -3.77 16.60 1.26
N ILE A 132 -4.45 15.44 1.19
CA ILE A 132 -4.74 14.76 -0.08
C ILE A 132 -5.66 15.61 -0.96
N GLY A 133 -6.73 16.20 -0.40
CA GLY A 133 -7.62 17.08 -1.16
C GLY A 133 -6.90 18.29 -1.74
N GLY A 134 -6.02 18.94 -0.95
CA GLY A 134 -5.16 20.02 -1.45
C GLY A 134 -4.20 19.58 -2.55
N ALA A 135 -3.59 18.41 -2.39
CA ALA A 135 -2.69 17.84 -3.40
C ALA A 135 -3.42 17.52 -4.71
N GLU A 136 -4.63 16.97 -4.66
CA GLU A 136 -5.46 16.68 -5.84
C GLU A 136 -5.80 17.93 -6.64
N ILE A 137 -6.17 19.03 -5.96
CA ILE A 137 -6.38 20.33 -6.60
C ILE A 137 -5.09 20.75 -7.30
N GLY A 138 -3.96 20.74 -6.58
CA GLY A 138 -2.66 21.09 -7.16
C GLY A 138 -2.28 20.26 -8.39
N TYR A 139 -2.47 18.94 -8.33
CA TYR A 139 -2.20 18.02 -9.44
C TYR A 139 -3.05 18.33 -10.67
N LEU A 140 -4.35 18.56 -10.50
CA LEU A 140 -5.23 18.87 -11.62
C LEU A 140 -4.96 20.26 -12.19
N TYR A 141 -4.52 21.23 -11.39
CA TYR A 141 -4.07 22.52 -11.93
C TYR A 141 -2.78 22.37 -12.74
N LEU A 142 -1.82 21.59 -12.24
CA LEU A 142 -0.53 21.35 -12.89
C LEU A 142 -0.67 20.56 -14.21
N PHE A 143 -1.64 19.65 -14.28
CA PHE A 143 -1.93 18.89 -15.49
C PHE A 143 -2.97 19.51 -16.43
N GLY A 144 -3.95 20.23 -15.89
CA GLY A 144 -5.00 20.90 -16.67
C GLY A 144 -4.55 22.24 -17.25
N GLY A 145 -3.41 22.79 -16.82
CA GLY A 145 -2.93 24.09 -17.31
C GLY A 145 -3.88 25.26 -16.98
N VAL A 146 -4.65 25.11 -15.91
CA VAL A 146 -5.63 26.09 -15.47
C VAL A 146 -4.92 27.27 -14.79
N GLY A 147 -5.36 28.50 -15.08
CA GLY A 147 -4.74 29.72 -14.54
C GLY A 147 -3.56 30.25 -15.35
N GLY A 148 -3.46 29.91 -16.64
CA GLY A 148 -2.42 30.44 -17.55
C GLY A 148 -1.07 29.74 -17.46
N MET A 149 -0.97 28.66 -16.67
CA MET A 149 0.23 27.82 -16.59
C MET A 149 0.24 26.78 -17.71
N LYS A 150 1.40 26.53 -18.32
CA LYS A 150 1.56 25.45 -19.31
C LYS A 150 1.41 24.08 -18.63
N SER A 151 0.57 23.21 -19.19
CA SER A 151 0.42 21.82 -18.71
C SER A 151 1.77 21.11 -18.65
N MET A 152 2.07 20.47 -17.52
CA MET A 152 3.32 19.73 -17.32
C MET A 152 3.16 18.25 -17.68
N ASP A 153 4.19 17.65 -18.27
CA ASP A 153 4.18 16.22 -18.57
C ASP A 153 4.22 15.35 -17.31
N ALA A 154 3.46 14.26 -17.32
CA ALA A 154 3.40 13.31 -16.22
C ALA A 154 4.75 12.63 -15.94
N SER A 155 5.57 12.44 -16.97
CA SER A 155 6.92 11.89 -16.85
C SER A 155 7.85 12.70 -15.96
N VAL A 156 7.49 13.95 -15.65
CA VAL A 156 8.32 14.86 -14.85
C VAL A 156 7.62 15.25 -13.56
N ALA A 157 6.35 15.63 -13.64
CA ALA A 157 5.58 16.01 -12.46
C ALA A 157 5.46 14.86 -11.45
N ILE A 158 5.11 13.65 -11.91
CA ILE A 158 4.88 12.51 -11.01
C ILE A 158 6.18 12.10 -10.30
N PRO A 159 7.32 11.85 -10.99
CA PRO A 159 8.55 11.50 -10.29
C PRO A 159 9.04 12.61 -9.35
N THR A 160 8.87 13.88 -9.72
CA THR A 160 9.28 15.02 -8.88
C THR A 160 8.48 15.06 -7.58
N ILE A 161 7.15 14.97 -7.66
CA ILE A 161 6.30 15.03 -6.45
C ILE A 161 6.51 13.78 -5.60
N VAL A 162 6.52 12.58 -6.20
CA VAL A 162 6.69 11.32 -5.47
C VAL A 162 8.07 11.22 -4.82
N SER A 163 9.13 11.73 -5.46
CA SER A 163 10.45 11.75 -4.81
C SER A 163 10.58 12.80 -3.73
N GLY A 164 10.03 14.00 -3.96
CA GLY A 164 9.99 15.05 -2.95
C GLY A 164 9.30 14.58 -1.67
N THR A 165 8.19 13.83 -1.80
CA THR A 165 7.51 13.27 -0.62
C THR A 165 8.33 12.20 0.08
N ILE A 166 9.15 11.40 -0.62
CA ILE A 166 10.08 10.44 0.02
C ILE A 166 11.09 11.19 0.91
N VAL A 167 11.70 12.27 0.41
CA VAL A 167 12.67 13.06 1.21
C VAL A 167 12.00 13.67 2.43
N ILE A 168 10.85 14.31 2.24
CA ILE A 168 10.10 14.94 3.33
C ILE A 168 9.66 13.88 4.36
N ALA A 169 9.20 12.71 3.90
CA ALA A 169 8.79 11.62 4.77
C ALA A 169 9.97 11.06 5.58
N LEU A 170 11.15 10.91 4.98
CA LEU A 170 12.35 10.48 5.68
C LEU A 170 12.80 11.51 6.72
N LEU A 171 12.81 12.80 6.36
CA LEU A 171 13.13 13.88 7.28
C LEU A 171 12.13 13.93 8.44
N PHE A 172 10.84 13.79 8.16
CA PHE A 172 9.80 13.76 9.18
C PHE A 172 9.93 12.53 10.09
N SER A 173 10.23 11.35 9.52
CA SER A 173 10.44 10.12 10.29
C SER A 173 11.66 10.21 11.20
N PHE A 174 12.72 10.85 10.73
CA PHE A 174 13.93 11.10 11.51
C PHE A 174 13.69 12.14 12.61
N LEU A 175 13.07 13.28 12.30
CA LEU A 175 12.93 14.41 13.22
C LEU A 175 11.78 14.25 14.22
N VAL A 176 10.63 13.74 13.76
CA VAL A 176 9.38 13.70 14.54
C VAL A 176 9.15 12.32 15.15
N LEU A 177 9.26 11.25 14.34
CA LEU A 177 9.03 9.88 14.82
C LEU A 177 10.25 9.29 15.56
N LYS A 178 11.43 9.93 15.46
CA LYS A 178 12.71 9.49 16.06
C LYS A 178 13.04 8.03 15.72
N GLU A 179 12.66 7.59 14.54
CA GLU A 179 12.93 6.22 14.09
C GLU A 179 14.40 6.07 13.66
N HIS A 180 15.00 4.92 13.99
CA HIS A 180 16.35 4.60 13.55
C HIS A 180 16.34 4.22 12.07
N VAL A 181 16.69 5.19 11.22
CA VAL A 181 16.88 4.96 9.79
C VAL A 181 18.22 4.24 9.57
N SER A 182 18.19 3.09 8.89
CA SER A 182 19.43 2.36 8.60
C SER A 182 20.24 3.05 7.50
N TRP A 183 21.57 2.94 7.56
CA TRP A 183 22.45 3.49 6.52
C TRP A 183 22.14 2.97 5.11
N SER A 184 21.67 1.72 5.01
CA SER A 184 21.23 1.13 3.75
C SER A 184 19.95 1.77 3.19
N GLN A 185 19.02 2.19 4.05
CA GLN A 185 17.81 2.92 3.63
C GLN A 185 18.18 4.31 3.12
N VAL A 186 19.06 5.03 3.83
CA VAL A 186 19.53 6.36 3.40
C VAL A 186 20.21 6.27 2.04
N LEU A 187 21.10 5.30 1.84
CA LEU A 187 21.79 5.10 0.57
C LEU A 187 20.80 4.78 -0.57
N GLY A 188 19.81 3.92 -0.31
CA GLY A 188 18.76 3.60 -1.28
C GLY A 188 17.94 4.83 -1.66
N SER A 189 17.58 5.67 -0.69
CA SER A 189 16.88 6.93 -0.92
C SER A 189 17.72 7.93 -1.72
N CYS A 190 19.00 8.06 -1.41
CA CYS A 190 19.92 8.88 -2.20
C CYS A 190 20.02 8.40 -3.66
N LEU A 191 20.07 7.08 -3.89
CA LEU A 191 20.12 6.51 -5.24
C LEU A 191 18.86 6.86 -6.05
N ILE A 192 17.69 6.80 -5.42
CA ILE A 192 16.41 7.20 -6.05
C ILE A 192 16.45 8.67 -6.45
N LEU A 193 16.94 9.55 -5.56
CA LEU A 193 17.06 10.99 -5.86
C LEU A 193 18.02 11.27 -7.00
N ILE A 194 19.17 10.60 -7.03
CA ILE A 194 20.15 10.74 -8.11
C ILE A 194 19.54 10.27 -9.44
N GLY A 195 18.88 9.11 -9.47
CA GLY A 195 18.26 8.61 -10.71
C GLY A 195 17.22 9.58 -11.28
N ILE A 196 16.46 10.23 -10.41
CA ILE A 196 15.44 11.22 -10.81
C ILE A 196 16.08 12.55 -11.22
N PHE A 197 17.14 12.98 -10.55
CA PHE A 197 17.91 14.15 -10.98
C PHE A 197 18.46 13.99 -12.40
N PHE A 198 18.96 12.79 -12.74
CA PHE A 198 19.35 12.46 -14.11
C PHE A 198 18.19 12.52 -15.11
N LEU A 199 17.01 12.03 -14.72
CA LEU A 199 15.80 12.10 -15.55
C LEU A 199 15.39 13.55 -15.81
N PHE A 200 15.54 14.43 -14.82
CA PHE A 200 15.26 15.86 -14.96
C PHE A 200 16.29 16.57 -15.85
N MET A 201 17.60 16.36 -15.63
CA MET A 201 18.65 16.98 -16.44
C MET A 201 18.58 16.57 -17.92
N HIS A 202 18.23 15.31 -18.21
CA HIS A 202 18.08 14.85 -19.60
C HIS A 202 17.00 15.65 -20.35
N ARG A 203 15.92 16.04 -19.67
CA ARG A 203 14.87 16.89 -20.27
C ARG A 203 15.33 18.33 -20.45
N SER A 204 16.11 18.88 -19.51
CA SER A 204 16.66 20.24 -19.61
C SER A 204 17.65 20.41 -20.77
N GLY A 205 18.30 19.32 -21.23
CA GLY A 205 19.20 19.34 -22.40
C GLY A 205 18.52 19.09 -23.75
N SER A 206 17.21 18.79 -23.77
CA SER A 206 16.44 18.49 -24.99
C SER A 206 15.32 19.51 -25.27
N ALA A 207 15.37 20.68 -24.62
CA ALA A 207 14.42 21.78 -24.78
C ALA A 207 15.01 22.93 -25.60
#